data_AF-A0A661Y7X5-F1
#
_entry.id   AF-A0A661Y7X5-F1
#
_cell.length_a   1.000
_cell.length_b   1.000
_cell.length_c   1.000
_cell.angle_alpha   90.00
_cell.angle_beta   90.00
_cell.angle_gamma   90.00
#
_symmetry.space_group_name_H-M   'P 1'
#
loop_
_entity.id
_entity.type
_entity.pdbx_description
1 polymer ?
#
loop_
_entity_poly.entity_id
_entity_poly.type
_entity_poly.pdbx_seq_one_letter_code
_entity_poly.pdbx_strand_id
1 'polypeptide(L)'
;TKEMPGLSGNNERGGIRIIKYHPSDSDGGSFRSHEIVFRYADAHLMKAEAMMRSGGNATALVNELRTLRGATPLGNVGETEMLAERGRELYVEFWRRNDLLRFGKFTMDWEFKDPASVGDETKNLYPIPINALLSNPNLVQNEGY
;
A
#
# COMPACT_ATOMS: atom_id res chain seq x y z
N THR A 1 -22.15 0.72 6.31
CA THR A 1 -21.10 -0.29 6.52
C THR A 1 -21.25 -0.82 7.93
N LYS A 2 -21.11 -2.14 8.14
CA LYS A 2 -21.19 -2.71 9.50
C LYS A 2 -19.94 -2.25 10.26
N GLU A 3 -20.11 -1.65 11.44
CA GLU A 3 -18.99 -1.21 12.25
C GLU A 3 -18.13 -2.41 12.68
N MET A 4 -16.81 -2.25 12.58
CA MET A 4 -15.83 -3.22 13.08
C MET A 4 -15.45 -2.82 14.52
N PRO A 5 -15.74 -3.65 15.54
CA PRO A 5 -15.48 -3.30 16.94
C PRO A 5 -13.99 -3.28 17.34
N GLY A 6 -13.05 -3.65 16.45
CA GLY A 6 -11.62 -3.73 16.73
C GLY A 6 -10.88 -4.60 15.71
N LEU A 7 -9.59 -4.87 15.91
CA LEU A 7 -8.85 -5.91 15.15
C LEU A 7 -9.08 -7.31 15.75
N SER A 8 -9.08 -7.40 17.08
CA SER A 8 -9.26 -8.64 17.81
C SER A 8 -10.75 -9.00 17.97
N GLY A 9 -11.06 -10.29 18.04
CA GLY A 9 -12.42 -10.77 18.29
C GLY A 9 -13.36 -10.76 17.08
N ASN A 10 -12.86 -10.43 15.88
CA ASN A 10 -13.65 -10.50 14.64
C ASN A 10 -13.49 -11.84 13.94
N ASN A 11 -14.58 -12.31 13.34
CA ASN A 11 -14.58 -13.46 12.45
C ASN A 11 -14.66 -13.01 10.99
N GLU A 12 -14.86 -13.96 10.07
CA GLU A 12 -14.95 -13.73 8.63
C GLU A 12 -16.14 -12.86 8.18
N ARG A 13 -16.98 -12.40 9.11
CA ARG A 13 -18.14 -11.52 8.91
C ARG A 13 -17.98 -10.15 9.56
N GLY A 14 -16.86 -9.91 10.24
CA GLY A 14 -16.55 -8.61 10.84
C GLY A 14 -16.23 -7.55 9.79
N GLY A 15 -15.83 -7.95 8.58
CA GLY A 15 -15.31 -7.03 7.57
C GLY A 15 -15.70 -7.26 6.12
N ILE A 16 -15.20 -6.34 5.28
CA ILE A 16 -15.24 -6.49 3.83
C ILE A 16 -14.32 -7.65 3.45
N ARG A 17 -14.86 -8.64 2.76
CA ARG A 17 -14.06 -9.72 2.17
C ARG A 17 -13.42 -9.22 0.90
N ILE A 18 -12.10 -9.33 0.83
CA ILE A 18 -11.33 -8.94 -0.35
C ILE A 18 -11.19 -10.15 -1.26
N ILE A 19 -11.72 -10.06 -2.48
CA ILE A 19 -11.53 -11.05 -3.55
C ILE A 19 -10.94 -10.33 -4.77
N LYS A 20 -9.73 -9.79 -4.62
CA LYS A 20 -8.98 -9.21 -5.75
C LYS A 20 -8.47 -10.31 -6.69
N TYR A 21 -7.89 -11.32 -6.06
CA TYR A 21 -7.36 -12.49 -6.73
C TYR A 21 -8.23 -13.68 -6.34
N HIS A 22 -8.95 -14.23 -7.31
CA HIS A 22 -9.73 -15.45 -7.10
C HIS A 22 -8.79 -16.60 -6.69
N PRO A 23 -9.13 -17.38 -5.65
CA PRO A 23 -8.25 -18.45 -5.13
C PRO A 23 -8.09 -19.63 -6.10
N SER A 24 -9.07 -19.86 -6.99
CA SER A 24 -8.93 -20.83 -8.08
C SER A 24 -8.49 -20.14 -9.37
N ASP A 25 -7.56 -20.78 -10.07
CA ASP A 25 -7.27 -20.50 -11.48
C ASP A 25 -8.37 -21.13 -12.38
N SER A 26 -8.33 -20.86 -13.69
CA SER A 26 -9.27 -21.42 -14.69
C SER A 26 -9.32 -22.94 -14.72
N ASP A 27 -8.32 -23.59 -14.15
CA ASP A 27 -8.09 -25.03 -14.24
C ASP A 27 -8.69 -25.79 -13.04
N GLY A 28 -9.46 -25.10 -12.17
CA GLY A 28 -10.18 -25.72 -11.06
C GLY A 28 -9.32 -26.07 -9.83
N GLY A 29 -8.06 -25.61 -9.78
CA GLY A 29 -7.18 -25.79 -8.63
C GLY A 29 -7.60 -24.98 -7.39
N SER A 30 -7.21 -25.43 -6.20
CA SER A 30 -7.53 -24.76 -4.92
C SER A 30 -6.64 -23.56 -4.58
N PHE A 31 -5.58 -23.33 -5.37
CA PHE A 31 -4.61 -22.25 -5.16
C PHE A 31 -4.14 -21.69 -6.49
N ARG A 32 -3.79 -20.40 -6.49
CA ARG A 32 -3.10 -19.77 -7.62
C ARG A 32 -1.69 -20.32 -7.79
N SER A 33 -1.30 -20.53 -9.04
CA SER A 33 0.06 -20.97 -9.39
C SER A 33 1.08 -19.84 -9.47
N HIS A 34 0.64 -18.58 -9.32
CA HIS A 34 1.47 -17.40 -9.56
C HIS A 34 1.06 -16.24 -8.64
N GLU A 35 2.02 -15.37 -8.40
CA GLU A 35 1.84 -14.13 -7.64
C GLU A 35 2.34 -12.94 -8.46
N ILE A 36 1.62 -11.83 -8.35
CA ILE A 36 2.00 -10.59 -9.02
C ILE A 36 2.97 -9.84 -8.11
N VAL A 37 4.24 -9.86 -8.49
CA VAL A 37 5.28 -9.07 -7.82
C VAL A 37 5.49 -7.74 -8.55
N PHE A 38 5.48 -7.75 -9.88
CA PHE A 38 5.60 -6.57 -10.73
C PHE A 38 4.60 -6.63 -11.87
N ARG A 39 4.07 -5.46 -12.25
CA ARG A 39 3.21 -5.34 -13.43
C ARG A 39 3.23 -3.94 -14.01
N TYR A 40 2.81 -3.86 -15.27
CA TYR A 40 2.85 -2.61 -16.04
C TYR A 40 2.16 -1.42 -15.36
N ALA A 41 1.02 -1.62 -14.71
CA ALA A 41 0.30 -0.50 -14.09
C ALA A 41 1.10 0.19 -12.98
N ASP A 42 1.93 -0.55 -12.25
CA ASP A 42 2.83 0.07 -11.26
C ASP A 42 3.85 0.97 -11.97
N ALA A 43 4.54 0.47 -13.00
CA ALA A 43 5.46 1.26 -13.80
C ALA A 43 4.78 2.48 -14.45
N HIS A 44 3.55 2.32 -14.90
CA HIS A 44 2.73 3.38 -15.47
C HIS A 44 2.43 4.48 -14.44
N LEU A 45 2.02 4.10 -13.23
CA LEU A 45 1.78 5.04 -12.14
C LEU A 45 3.07 5.65 -11.59
N MET A 46 4.20 4.92 -11.61
CA MET A 46 5.52 5.48 -11.27
C MET A 46 5.91 6.59 -12.25
N LYS A 47 5.69 6.40 -13.55
CA LYS A 47 5.90 7.44 -14.56
C LYS A 47 4.98 8.65 -14.32
N ALA A 48 3.70 8.41 -14.04
CA ALA A 48 2.74 9.47 -13.75
C ALA A 48 3.15 10.28 -12.50
N GLU A 49 3.58 9.60 -11.43
CA GLU A 49 4.07 10.26 -10.23
C GLU A 49 5.34 11.07 -10.48
N ALA A 50 6.32 10.51 -11.20
CA ALA A 50 7.54 11.23 -11.56
C ALA A 50 7.25 12.50 -12.37
N MET A 51 6.31 12.42 -13.33
CA MET A 51 5.85 13.57 -14.10
C MET A 51 5.20 14.63 -13.21
N MET A 52 4.32 14.23 -12.31
CA MET A 52 3.67 15.11 -11.33
C MET A 52 4.71 15.84 -10.46
N ARG A 53 5.67 15.11 -9.89
CA ARG A 53 6.71 15.67 -9.01
C ARG A 53 7.71 16.56 -9.77
N SER A 54 7.82 16.40 -11.08
CA SER A 54 8.63 17.25 -11.95
C SER A 54 7.89 18.53 -12.41
N GLY A 55 6.69 18.81 -11.87
CA GLY A 55 5.88 19.98 -12.21
C GLY A 55 4.99 19.79 -13.45
N GLY A 56 4.89 18.58 -13.99
CA GLY A 56 4.00 18.25 -15.10
C GLY A 56 2.59 17.84 -14.67
N ASN A 57 1.68 17.70 -15.63
CA ASN A 57 0.31 17.22 -15.39
C ASN A 57 0.17 15.70 -15.62
N ALA A 58 0.03 14.93 -14.54
CA ALA A 58 -0.10 13.47 -14.58
C ALA A 58 -1.53 12.96 -14.82
N THR A 59 -2.52 13.85 -14.91
CA THR A 59 -3.95 13.48 -14.92
C THR A 59 -4.33 12.56 -16.06
N ALA A 60 -3.75 12.77 -17.26
CA ALA A 60 -4.02 11.93 -18.42
C ALA A 60 -3.58 10.47 -18.19
N LEU A 61 -2.34 10.26 -17.73
CA LEU A 61 -1.79 8.91 -17.47
C LEU A 61 -2.58 8.17 -16.39
N VAL A 62 -2.93 8.85 -15.31
CA VAL A 62 -3.78 8.25 -14.27
C VAL A 62 -5.16 7.87 -14.84
N ASN A 63 -5.75 8.74 -15.66
CA ASN A 63 -7.05 8.47 -16.26
C ASN A 63 -7.04 7.34 -17.29
N GLU A 64 -5.92 7.08 -17.98
CA GLU A 64 -5.78 5.89 -18.84
C GLU A 64 -6.08 4.60 -18.07
N LEU A 65 -5.49 4.44 -16.88
CA LEU A 65 -5.78 3.29 -16.01
C LEU A 65 -7.20 3.35 -15.44
N ARG A 66 -7.65 4.50 -14.93
CA ARG A 66 -8.99 4.62 -14.34
C ARG A 66 -10.09 4.24 -15.33
N THR A 67 -10.02 4.76 -16.55
CA THR A 67 -10.97 4.40 -17.61
C THR A 67 -10.89 2.92 -17.98
N LEU A 68 -9.68 2.35 -18.06
CA LEU A 68 -9.50 0.91 -18.29
C LEU A 68 -10.12 0.04 -17.18
N ARG A 69 -10.19 0.56 -15.95
CA ARG A 69 -10.84 -0.10 -14.79
C ARG A 69 -12.33 0.25 -14.64
N GLY A 70 -12.91 1.02 -15.55
CA GLY A 70 -14.29 1.50 -15.46
C GLY A 70 -14.53 2.52 -14.33
N ALA A 71 -13.48 3.14 -13.81
CA ALA A 71 -13.56 4.18 -12.79
C ALA A 71 -13.74 5.57 -13.42
N THR A 72 -14.46 6.45 -12.72
CA THR A 72 -14.67 7.84 -13.16
C THR A 72 -13.33 8.59 -13.30
N PRO A 73 -13.05 9.26 -14.43
CA PRO A 73 -11.86 10.08 -14.58
C PRO A 73 -11.75 11.17 -13.52
N LEU A 74 -10.53 11.50 -13.10
CA LEU A 74 -10.22 12.62 -12.20
C LEU A 74 -10.04 13.91 -13.01
N GLY A 75 -10.45 15.04 -12.43
CA GLY A 75 -10.23 16.36 -13.04
C GLY A 75 -8.80 16.89 -12.88
N ASN A 76 -8.13 16.54 -11.78
CA ASN A 76 -6.73 16.87 -11.52
C ASN A 76 -6.10 15.77 -10.66
N VAL A 77 -4.78 15.60 -10.76
CA VAL A 77 -4.02 14.66 -9.94
C VAL A 77 -2.90 15.40 -9.21
N GLY A 78 -3.03 15.52 -7.88
CA GLY A 78 -1.96 15.90 -6.98
C GLY A 78 -1.50 14.73 -6.10
N GLU A 79 -0.73 15.02 -5.05
CA GLU A 79 -0.17 14.02 -4.12
C GLU A 79 -1.26 13.12 -3.52
N THR A 80 -2.38 13.71 -3.10
CA THR A 80 -3.51 12.99 -2.51
C THR A 80 -4.14 12.01 -3.51
N GLU A 81 -4.44 12.48 -4.72
CA GLU A 81 -5.05 11.65 -5.77
C GLU A 81 -4.10 10.54 -6.22
N MET A 82 -2.81 10.83 -6.36
CA MET A 82 -1.80 9.85 -6.75
C MET A 82 -1.64 8.74 -5.70
N LEU A 83 -1.50 9.09 -4.42
CA LEU A 83 -1.40 8.11 -3.34
C LEU A 83 -2.67 7.25 -3.23
N ALA A 84 -3.83 7.86 -3.45
CA ALA A 84 -5.10 7.15 -3.45
C ALA A 84 -5.23 6.21 -4.65
N GLU A 85 -4.78 6.63 -5.84
CA GLU A 85 -4.81 5.81 -7.05
C GLU A 85 -3.87 4.62 -6.95
N ARG A 86 -2.63 4.83 -6.51
CA ARG A 86 -1.70 3.72 -6.24
C ARG A 86 -2.27 2.75 -5.22
N GLY A 87 -2.96 3.25 -4.19
CA GLY A 87 -3.68 2.42 -3.22
C GLY A 87 -4.80 1.58 -3.84
N ARG A 88 -5.61 2.16 -4.73
CA ARG A 88 -6.69 1.45 -5.44
C ARG A 88 -6.16 0.43 -6.44
N GLU A 89 -5.10 0.76 -7.17
CA GLU A 89 -4.57 -0.12 -8.21
C GLU A 89 -3.81 -1.29 -7.55
N LEU A 90 -2.97 -1.03 -6.53
CA LEU A 90 -2.00 -2.00 -5.97
C LEU A 90 -2.40 -2.61 -4.60
N TYR A 91 -3.64 -2.46 -4.14
CA TYR A 91 -4.07 -3.10 -2.88
C TYR A 91 -3.83 -4.62 -2.90
N VAL A 92 -3.36 -5.20 -1.78
CA VAL A 92 -3.05 -6.64 -1.67
C VAL A 92 -1.91 -7.10 -2.60
N GLU A 93 -1.04 -6.18 -3.03
CA GLU A 93 0.18 -6.50 -3.81
C GLU A 93 1.46 -6.05 -3.06
N PHE A 94 1.45 -6.09 -1.72
CA PHE A 94 2.61 -5.84 -0.84
C PHE A 94 3.35 -4.50 -1.00
N TRP A 95 2.76 -3.53 -1.70
CA TRP A 95 3.45 -2.27 -2.01
C TRP A 95 3.06 -1.08 -1.12
N ARG A 96 1.90 -1.14 -0.45
CA ARG A 96 1.28 0.03 0.21
C ARG A 96 2.19 0.73 1.22
N ARG A 97 3.00 0.00 1.99
CA ARG A 97 3.95 0.59 2.95
C ARG A 97 4.95 1.51 2.26
N ASN A 98 5.52 1.09 1.14
CA ASN A 98 6.50 1.87 0.39
C ASN A 98 5.90 3.18 -0.09
N ASP A 99 4.69 3.15 -0.64
CA ASP A 99 3.99 4.37 -1.07
C ASP A 99 3.68 5.29 0.12
N LEU A 100 3.16 4.75 1.22
CA LEU A 100 2.89 5.56 2.40
C LEU A 100 4.16 6.23 2.95
N LEU A 101 5.31 5.55 2.93
CA LEU A 101 6.58 6.14 3.34
C LEU A 101 7.04 7.25 2.41
N ARG A 102 7.06 7.01 1.09
CA ARG A 102 7.50 8.00 0.10
C ARG A 102 6.64 9.26 0.07
N PHE A 103 5.36 9.13 0.44
CA PHE A 103 4.42 10.26 0.55
C PHE A 103 4.38 10.88 1.96
N GLY A 104 5.18 10.39 2.92
CA GLY A 104 5.18 10.90 4.29
C GLY A 104 3.84 10.68 5.03
N LYS A 105 3.13 9.60 4.68
CA LYS A 105 1.80 9.24 5.23
C LYS A 105 1.81 7.98 6.07
N PHE A 106 2.93 7.27 6.21
CA PHE A 106 2.96 6.01 6.96
C PHE A 106 2.61 6.17 8.44
N THR A 107 2.81 7.34 9.04
CA THR A 107 2.50 7.62 10.45
C THR A 107 1.16 8.32 10.66
N MET A 108 0.40 8.63 9.60
CA MET A 108 -0.93 9.23 9.72
C MET A 108 -1.90 8.33 10.48
N ASP A 109 -2.94 8.90 11.07
CA ASP A 109 -4.01 8.12 11.69
C ASP A 109 -4.90 7.42 10.64
N TRP A 110 -5.33 6.20 10.94
CA TRP A 110 -6.28 5.42 10.17
C TRP A 110 -6.95 4.35 11.06
N GLU A 111 -8.04 3.76 10.57
CA GLU A 111 -8.81 2.78 11.32
C GLU A 111 -7.93 1.61 11.82
N PHE A 112 -7.95 1.39 13.14
CA PHE A 112 -7.14 0.38 13.85
C PHE A 112 -5.64 0.61 13.88
N LYS A 113 -5.15 1.79 13.51
CA LYS A 113 -3.79 2.15 13.86
C LYS A 113 -3.64 2.19 15.38
N ASP A 114 -2.53 1.67 15.88
CA ASP A 114 -2.15 1.86 17.28
C ASP A 114 -2.03 3.38 17.55
N PRO A 115 -2.82 3.94 18.48
CA PRO A 115 -2.75 5.37 18.82
C PRO A 115 -1.34 5.83 19.20
N ALA A 116 -0.53 4.96 19.82
CA ALA A 116 0.85 5.29 20.18
C ALA A 116 1.78 5.40 18.96
N SER A 117 1.38 4.87 17.81
CA SER A 117 2.13 4.93 16.55
C SER A 117 1.66 6.07 15.62
N VAL A 118 0.64 6.84 15.99
CA VAL A 118 0.19 8.00 15.23
C VAL A 118 1.22 9.11 15.36
N GLY A 119 1.79 9.55 14.23
CA GLY A 119 2.84 10.56 14.18
C GLY A 119 4.25 10.07 14.54
N ASP A 120 4.43 8.82 14.94
CA ASP A 120 5.72 8.29 15.36
C ASP A 120 6.60 7.86 14.17
N GLU A 121 7.51 8.75 13.75
CA GLU A 121 8.42 8.51 12.63
C GLU A 121 9.44 7.38 12.86
N THR A 122 9.65 6.92 14.10
CA THR A 122 10.51 5.75 14.36
C THR A 122 10.00 4.51 13.63
N LYS A 123 8.68 4.42 13.40
CA LYS A 123 8.02 3.32 12.69
C LYS A 123 8.31 3.31 11.17
N ASN A 124 8.95 4.34 10.63
CA ASN A 124 9.34 4.39 9.22
C ASN A 124 10.41 3.34 8.89
N LEU A 125 11.23 2.93 9.86
CA LEU A 125 12.21 1.85 9.74
C LEU A 125 11.82 0.70 10.67
N TYR A 126 12.10 -0.53 10.25
CA TYR A 126 11.97 -1.67 11.15
C TYR A 126 13.15 -1.73 12.12
N PRO A 127 12.97 -2.23 13.35
CA PRO A 127 14.11 -2.49 14.23
C PRO A 127 15.01 -3.55 13.61
N ILE A 128 16.32 -3.41 13.84
CA ILE A 128 17.26 -4.50 13.58
C ILE A 128 16.96 -5.60 14.62
N PRO A 129 16.79 -6.88 14.20
CA PRO A 129 16.53 -7.96 15.13
C PRO A 129 17.64 -8.09 16.20
N ILE A 130 17.25 -8.28 17.46
CA ILE A 130 18.20 -8.32 18.59
C ILE A 130 19.30 -9.38 18.42
N ASN A 131 18.97 -10.55 17.86
CA ASN A 131 19.95 -11.60 17.59
C ASN A 131 21.01 -11.17 16.57
N ALA A 132 20.67 -10.28 15.62
CA ALA A 132 21.63 -9.74 14.67
C ALA A 132 22.59 -8.76 15.37
N LEU A 133 22.06 -7.88 16.24
CA LEU A 133 22.88 -6.96 17.03
C LEU A 133 23.85 -7.70 17.97
N LEU A 134 23.38 -8.77 18.62
CA LEU A 134 24.21 -9.58 19.52
C LEU A 134 25.31 -10.37 18.79
N SER A 135 25.08 -10.75 17.53
CA SER A 135 26.04 -11.55 16.75
C SER A 135 27.01 -10.72 15.93
N ASN A 136 26.70 -9.45 15.65
CA ASN A 136 27.55 -8.58 14.84
C ASN A 136 27.73 -7.19 15.49
N PRO A 137 28.90 -6.91 16.10
CA PRO A 137 29.15 -5.63 16.78
C PRO A 137 29.23 -4.42 15.84
N ASN A 138 29.27 -4.63 14.51
CA ASN A 138 29.23 -3.55 13.54
C ASN A 138 27.81 -3.05 13.24
N LEU A 139 26.77 -3.77 13.70
CA LEU A 139 25.39 -3.33 13.55
C LEU A 139 25.02 -2.36 14.68
N VAL A 140 24.50 -1.20 14.28
CA VAL A 140 23.95 -0.17 15.18
C VAL A 140 22.45 -0.14 14.98
N GLN A 141 21.69 -0.13 16.08
CA GLN A 141 20.23 -0.09 16.03
C GLN A 141 19.72 1.19 15.35
N ASN A 142 18.57 1.07 14.68
CA ASN A 142 17.85 2.21 14.14
C ASN A 142 17.36 3.12 15.28
N GLU A 143 17.45 4.43 15.09
CA GLU A 143 17.05 5.41 16.11
C GLU A 143 15.61 5.16 16.61
N GLY A 144 15.45 5.17 17.94
CA GLY A 144 14.14 4.96 18.60
C GLY A 144 13.80 3.51 18.98
N TYR A 145 14.68 2.54 18.70
CA TYR A 145 14.52 1.12 19.05
C TYR A 145 15.58 0.60 20.03
#